data_AF-A0A453R0P8-F1
#
_entry.id   AF-A0A453R0P8-F1
#
_cell.length_a   1.000
_cell.length_b   1.000
_cell.length_c   1.000
_cell.angle_alpha   90.00
_cell.angle_beta   90.00
_cell.angle_gamma   90.00
#
_symmetry.space_group_name_H-M   'P 1'
#
loop_
_entity.id
_entity.type
_entity.pdbx_description
1 polymer ?
#
loop_
_entity_poly.entity_id
_entity_poly.type
_entity_poly.pdbx_seq_one_letter_code
_entity_poly.pdbx_strand_id
1 'polypeptide(L)'
;MLDEIIDYVKFLQLQVKVLSMSRLGAPGAVLPLLAESQTEGRSNSPLSSPTASQGLLDAAGPEDSLVFEQEVIKLMETSITNAMQYLQNKGLCLMPIALASAISNQKGTSAAAIPPER
;
A
#
# COMPACT_ATOMS: atom_id res chain seq x y z
N MET A 1 -1.61 23.64 36.41
CA MET A 1 -1.46 23.92 34.96
C MET A 1 -0.16 23.38 34.37
N LEU A 2 1.04 23.79 34.81
CA LEU A 2 2.29 23.23 34.26
C LEU A 2 2.52 21.76 34.66
N ASP A 3 2.18 21.37 35.88
CA ASP A 3 2.30 19.97 36.35
C ASP A 3 1.43 18.99 35.52
N GLU A 4 0.21 19.39 35.15
CA GLU A 4 -0.68 18.60 34.30
C GLU A 4 -0.09 18.39 32.89
N ILE A 5 0.56 19.43 32.34
CA ILE A 5 1.25 19.35 31.03
C ILE A 5 2.46 18.42 31.13
N ILE A 6 3.23 18.51 32.22
CA ILE A 6 4.39 17.65 32.47
C ILE A 6 3.97 16.18 32.56
N ASP A 7 2.87 15.87 33.24
CA ASP A 7 2.35 14.50 33.34
C ASP A 7 1.81 13.99 32.00
N TYR A 8 1.19 14.84 31.19
CA TYR A 8 0.78 14.47 29.84
C TYR A 8 1.99 14.14 28.94
N VAL A 9 3.04 14.96 29.00
CA VAL A 9 4.29 14.71 28.26
C VAL A 9 4.97 13.41 28.71
N LYS A 10 4.99 13.11 30.01
CA LYS A 10 5.50 11.82 30.52
C LYS A 10 4.66 10.64 30.03
N PHE A 11 3.33 10.78 29.99
CA PHE A 11 2.43 9.76 29.48
C PHE A 11 2.65 9.50 27.98
N LEU A 12 2.79 10.56 27.18
CA LEU A 12 3.15 10.48 25.75
C LEU A 12 4.50 9.78 25.55
N GLN A 13 5.52 10.13 26.33
CA GLN A 13 6.84 9.49 26.26
C GLN A 13 6.79 8.00 26.61
N LEU A 14 5.95 7.60 27.57
CA LEU A 14 5.74 6.20 27.91
C LEU A 14 5.09 5.43 26.76
N GLN A 15 4.08 6.00 26.09
CA GLN A 15 3.45 5.37 24.93
C GLN A 15 4.46 5.13 23.81
N VAL A 16 5.27 6.14 23.47
CA VAL A 16 6.33 6.02 22.46
C VAL A 16 7.36 4.95 22.85
N LYS A 17 7.68 4.84 24.15
CA LYS A 17 8.62 3.82 24.65
C LYS A 17 8.06 2.40 24.59
N VAL A 18 6.79 2.20 24.90
CA VAL A 18 6.14 0.89 24.78
C VAL A 18 6.10 0.44 23.31
N LEU A 19 5.85 1.37 22.38
CA LEU A 19 5.88 1.10 20.94
C LEU A 19 7.29 0.78 20.44
N SER A 20 8.33 1.47 20.92
CA SER A 20 9.70 1.23 20.49
C SER A 20 10.33 -0.03 21.08
N MET A 21 9.88 -0.48 22.25
CA MET A 21 10.36 -1.71 22.89
C MET A 21 9.65 -2.98 22.40
N SER A 22 8.50 -2.85 21.73
CA SER A 22 7.71 -4.00 21.25
C SER A 22 8.15 -4.57 19.88
N ARG A 23 9.30 -4.13 19.33
CA ARG A 23 9.84 -4.67 18.06
C ARG A 23 11.04 -5.59 18.23
N LEU A 24 11.18 -6.25 19.37
CA LEU A 24 12.21 -7.27 19.58
C LEU A 24 11.63 -8.52 20.26
N GLY A 25 11.05 -9.43 19.47
CA GLY A 25 10.66 -10.75 19.95
C GLY A 25 9.57 -11.46 19.14
N ALA A 26 9.89 -11.94 17.94
CA ALA A 26 9.09 -12.97 17.30
C ALA A 26 9.98 -13.97 16.53
N PRO A 27 10.48 -15.03 17.19
CA PRO A 27 10.92 -16.23 16.53
C PRO A 27 9.86 -17.34 16.69
N GLY A 28 9.21 -17.70 15.59
CA GLY A 28 8.80 -19.08 15.30
C GLY A 28 7.57 -19.68 16.02
N ALA A 29 6.62 -20.09 15.18
CA ALA A 29 5.85 -21.34 15.23
C ALA A 29 4.38 -21.33 15.69
N VAL A 30 3.59 -22.06 14.88
CA VAL A 30 2.32 -22.77 15.12
C VAL A 30 1.00 -22.04 14.78
N LEU A 31 0.62 -22.13 13.50
CA LEU A 31 -0.77 -22.34 13.00
C LEU A 31 -1.36 -23.61 13.67
N PRO A 32 -2.71 -23.81 13.85
CA PRO A 32 -3.73 -23.64 12.79
C PRO A 32 -5.21 -23.35 13.20
N LEU A 33 -6.05 -23.16 12.15
CA LEU A 33 -7.44 -23.66 11.97
C LEU A 33 -8.68 -22.83 12.45
N LEU A 34 -9.33 -22.20 11.45
CA LEU A 34 -10.72 -22.44 10.98
C LEU A 34 -11.97 -21.98 11.80
N ALA A 35 -12.71 -21.02 11.22
CA ALA A 35 -14.18 -20.94 11.09
C ALA A 35 -14.49 -19.65 10.29
N GLU A 36 -14.66 -19.64 8.96
CA GLU A 36 -15.79 -20.07 8.12
C GLU A 36 -17.18 -19.48 8.48
N SER A 37 -17.84 -18.94 7.43
CA SER A 37 -19.24 -18.52 7.24
C SER A 37 -19.63 -17.07 7.60
N GLN A 38 -20.39 -16.29 6.82
CA GLN A 38 -20.86 -16.26 5.42
C GLN A 38 -21.55 -14.89 5.23
N THR A 39 -21.38 -14.22 4.07
CA THR A 39 -22.42 -13.43 3.38
C THR A 39 -21.85 -12.91 2.06
N GLU A 40 -22.07 -13.72 1.01
CA GLU A 40 -22.72 -13.36 -0.26
C GLU A 40 -22.50 -11.93 -0.77
N GLY A 41 -21.88 -11.65 -1.93
CA GLY A 41 -21.72 -12.45 -3.13
C GLY A 41 -22.66 -11.94 -4.23
N ARG A 42 -22.27 -10.90 -4.97
CA ARG A 42 -22.76 -10.70 -6.34
C ARG A 42 -21.85 -9.82 -7.19
N SER A 43 -21.56 -10.34 -8.38
CA SER A 43 -21.13 -9.63 -9.61
C SER A 43 -19.63 -9.50 -9.86
N ASN A 44 -19.02 -10.64 -10.16
CA ASN A 44 -18.50 -10.98 -11.50
C ASN A 44 -17.92 -9.80 -12.31
N SER A 45 -16.60 -9.64 -12.32
CA SER A 45 -15.88 -9.38 -13.58
C SER A 45 -14.40 -9.82 -13.43
N PRO A 46 -13.96 -10.85 -14.15
CA PRO A 46 -12.58 -11.31 -14.13
C PRO A 46 -11.73 -10.59 -15.20
N LEU A 47 -10.42 -10.72 -15.01
CA LEU A 47 -9.34 -10.35 -15.94
C LEU A 47 -9.03 -8.86 -16.06
N SER A 48 -7.88 -8.47 -15.54
CA SER A 48 -6.77 -8.07 -16.43
C SER A 48 -5.44 -8.18 -15.68
N SER A 49 -4.52 -8.94 -16.28
CA SER A 49 -3.10 -9.03 -15.94
C SER A 49 -2.50 -7.66 -15.62
N PRO A 50 -1.59 -7.54 -14.64
CA PRO A 50 -0.59 -6.50 -14.69
C PRO A 50 0.52 -6.99 -15.64
N THR A 51 0.31 -6.86 -16.95
CA THR A 51 1.47 -6.76 -17.83
C THR A 51 2.17 -5.47 -17.49
N ALA A 52 3.36 -5.62 -16.92
CA ALA A 52 4.38 -4.61 -16.67
C ALA A 52 4.15 -3.29 -17.43
N SER A 53 3.78 -2.24 -16.70
CA SER A 53 3.88 -0.85 -17.12
C SER A 53 5.36 -0.42 -17.17
N GLN A 54 6.15 -1.10 -18.00
CA GLN A 54 7.59 -0.84 -18.19
C GLN A 54 7.83 0.23 -19.29
N GLY A 55 6.83 1.01 -19.71
CA GLY A 55 6.96 1.78 -20.95
C GLY A 55 6.36 3.18 -21.02
N LEU A 56 5.66 3.69 -20.01
CA LEU A 56 4.98 4.99 -20.17
C LEU A 56 5.82 6.21 -19.78
N LEU A 57 6.80 6.02 -18.89
CA LEU A 57 7.63 7.13 -18.41
C LEU A 57 8.73 7.58 -19.39
N ASP A 58 8.97 6.85 -20.48
CA ASP A 58 10.02 7.15 -21.46
C ASP A 58 9.52 7.96 -22.68
N ALA A 59 8.20 8.15 -22.80
CA ALA A 59 7.58 8.77 -23.99
C ALA A 59 7.04 10.19 -23.78
N ALA A 60 6.99 10.68 -22.53
CA ALA A 60 6.47 12.02 -22.22
C ALA A 60 7.62 13.03 -22.17
N GLY A 61 7.50 14.13 -22.92
CA GLY A 61 8.43 15.25 -22.80
C GLY A 61 8.38 15.85 -21.38
N PRO A 62 9.42 16.60 -20.97
CA PRO A 62 9.47 17.22 -19.65
C PRO A 62 8.24 18.12 -19.36
N GLU A 63 7.71 18.78 -20.39
CA GLU A 63 6.51 19.63 -20.29
C GLU A 63 5.24 18.83 -19.95
N ASP A 64 5.04 17.67 -20.59
CA ASP A 64 3.87 16.80 -20.34
C ASP A 64 3.90 16.20 -18.93
N SER A 65 5.10 15.93 -18.39
CA SER A 65 5.27 15.43 -17.02
C SER A 65 4.81 16.45 -15.98
N LEU A 66 5.15 17.73 -16.16
CA LEU A 66 4.75 18.79 -15.23
C LEU A 66 3.24 19.03 -15.25
N VAL A 67 2.62 19.04 -16.44
CA VAL A 67 1.16 19.17 -16.58
C VAL A 67 0.44 17.99 -15.93
N PHE A 68 0.98 16.77 -16.11
CA PHE A 68 0.46 15.57 -15.46
C PHE A 68 0.54 15.67 -13.93
N GLU A 69 1.68 16.03 -13.36
CA GLU A 69 1.84 16.20 -11.90
C GLU A 69 0.87 17.25 -11.34
N GLN A 70 0.75 18.40 -12.00
CA GLN A 70 -0.12 19.48 -11.56
C GLN A 70 -1.60 19.07 -11.56
N GLU A 71 -2.03 18.33 -12.58
CA GLU A 71 -3.41 17.80 -12.68
C GLU A 71 -3.67 16.76 -11.59
N VAL A 72 -2.72 15.86 -11.33
CA VAL A 72 -2.83 14.87 -10.26
C VAL A 72 -2.97 15.55 -8.90
N ILE A 73 -2.14 16.56 -8.60
CA ILE A 73 -2.21 17.31 -7.34
C ILE A 73 -3.58 17.96 -7.17
N LYS A 74 -4.04 18.68 -8.19
CA LYS A 74 -5.34 19.37 -8.18
C LYS A 74 -6.51 18.40 -7.98
N LEU A 75 -6.46 17.24 -8.65
CA LEU A 75 -7.47 16.20 -8.48
C LEU A 75 -7.40 15.60 -7.07
N MET A 76 -6.21 15.39 -6.50
CA MET A 76 -6.06 14.83 -5.16
C MET A 76 -6.63 15.75 -4.06
N GLU A 77 -6.53 17.06 -4.25
CA GLU A 77 -7.10 18.07 -3.35
C GLU A 77 -8.63 18.18 -3.48
N THR A 78 -9.17 18.02 -4.68
CA THR A 78 -10.61 18.21 -4.96
C THR A 78 -11.43 16.94 -4.84
N SER A 79 -10.94 15.82 -5.38
CA SER A 79 -11.58 14.52 -5.39
C SER A 79 -10.57 13.39 -5.63
N ILE A 80 -10.24 12.68 -4.54
CA ILE A 80 -9.34 11.52 -4.58
C ILE A 80 -9.83 10.46 -5.58
N THR A 81 -11.15 10.26 -5.70
CA THR A 81 -11.73 9.30 -6.65
C THR A 81 -11.40 9.66 -8.10
N ASN A 82 -11.51 10.94 -8.46
CA ASN A 82 -11.16 11.40 -9.81
C ASN A 82 -9.66 11.30 -10.05
N ALA A 83 -8.82 11.60 -9.04
CA ALA A 83 -7.37 11.43 -9.13
C ALA A 83 -6.99 9.98 -9.40
N MET A 84 -7.59 9.04 -8.66
CA MET A 84 -7.37 7.61 -8.85
C MET A 84 -7.79 7.15 -10.25
N GLN A 85 -8.96 7.61 -10.72
CA GLN A 85 -9.42 7.30 -12.07
C GLN A 85 -8.49 7.88 -13.14
N TYR A 86 -8.04 9.12 -12.98
CA TYR A 86 -7.09 9.77 -13.90
C TYR A 86 -5.76 9.00 -13.97
N LEU A 87 -5.20 8.60 -12.81
CA LEU A 87 -4.01 7.77 -12.74
C LEU A 87 -4.23 6.42 -13.44
N GLN A 88 -5.35 5.74 -13.17
CA GLN A 88 -5.69 4.46 -13.81
C GLN A 88 -5.85 4.59 -15.33
N ASN A 89 -6.47 5.68 -15.80
CA ASN A 89 -6.61 5.96 -17.23
C ASN A 89 -5.25 6.18 -17.91
N LYS A 90 -4.24 6.59 -17.13
CA LYS A 90 -2.84 6.71 -17.53
C LYS A 90 -2.02 5.46 -17.21
N GLY A 91 -2.64 4.35 -16.78
CA GLY A 91 -1.94 3.09 -16.47
C GLY A 91 -1.09 3.14 -15.20
N LEU A 92 -1.35 4.11 -14.32
CA LEU A 92 -0.68 4.28 -13.03
C LEU A 92 -1.64 3.92 -11.89
N CYS A 93 -1.09 3.39 -10.80
CA CYS A 93 -1.86 3.08 -9.59
C CYS A 93 -1.15 3.58 -8.34
N LEU A 94 -1.93 3.97 -7.33
CA LEU A 94 -1.41 4.28 -6.02
C LEU A 94 -1.11 2.98 -5.28
N MET A 95 0.07 2.88 -4.67
CA MET A 95 0.49 1.70 -3.92
C MET A 95 0.95 2.13 -2.51
N PRO A 96 0.48 1.48 -1.44
CA PRO A 96 0.98 1.74 -0.10
C PRO A 96 2.49 1.47 0.01
N ILE A 97 3.22 2.33 0.72
CA ILE A 97 4.69 2.24 0.87
C ILE A 97 5.10 0.88 1.46
N ALA A 98 4.36 0.37 2.44
CA ALA A 98 4.63 -0.93 3.04
C ALA A 98 4.52 -2.08 2.02
N LEU A 99 3.54 -2.00 1.10
CA LEU A 99 3.35 -2.97 0.04
C LEU A 99 4.45 -2.85 -1.01
N ALA A 100 4.78 -1.62 -1.43
CA ALA A 100 5.87 -1.33 -2.34
C ALA A 100 7.20 -1.88 -1.82
N SER A 101 7.50 -1.65 -0.54
CA SER A 101 8.70 -2.18 0.13
C SER A 101 8.66 -3.70 0.19
N ALA A 102 7.55 -4.31 0.65
CA ALA A 102 7.44 -5.77 0.69
C ALA A 102 7.70 -6.41 -0.68
N ILE A 103 7.16 -5.86 -1.77
CA ILE A 103 7.41 -6.37 -3.14
C ILE A 103 8.87 -6.13 -3.56
N SER A 104 9.42 -4.94 -3.30
CA SER A 104 10.80 -4.60 -3.67
C SER A 104 11.82 -5.52 -2.98
N ASN A 105 11.63 -5.77 -1.68
CA ASN A 105 12.44 -6.67 -0.88
C ASN A 105 12.29 -8.16 -1.29
N GLN A 106 11.16 -8.55 -1.86
CA GLN A 106 10.91 -9.90 -2.39
C GLN A 106 11.55 -10.15 -3.77
N LYS A 107 12.08 -9.13 -4.45
CA LYS A 107 12.78 -9.26 -5.76
C LYS A 107 14.16 -9.95 -5.67
N GLY A 108 14.40 -10.71 -4.60
CA GLY A 108 15.49 -11.68 -4.44
C GLY A 108 15.02 -13.13 -4.24
N THR A 109 13.72 -13.40 -4.14
CA THR A 109 13.16 -14.76 -4.02
C THR A 109 12.16 -14.98 -5.15
N SER A 110 12.62 -15.65 -6.20
CA SER A 110 11.90 -15.94 -7.44
C SER A 110 10.45 -16.40 -7.24
N ALA A 111 9.63 -15.99 -8.19
CA ALA A 111 8.43 -16.66 -8.67
C ALA A 111 8.24 -18.10 -8.13
N ALA A 112 7.41 -18.26 -7.11
CA ALA A 112 6.77 -19.52 -6.84
C ALA A 112 5.56 -19.62 -7.78
N ALA A 113 5.82 -20.08 -9.01
CA ALA A 113 4.80 -20.63 -9.88
C ALA A 113 4.09 -21.74 -9.09
N ILE A 114 2.82 -21.54 -8.78
CA ILE A 114 1.93 -22.59 -8.29
C ILE A 114 1.59 -23.44 -9.52
N PRO A 115 2.08 -24.67 -9.67
CA PRO A 115 1.65 -25.52 -10.77
C PRO A 115 0.17 -25.91 -10.53
N PRO A 116 -0.67 -25.95 -11.58
CA PRO A 116 -2.00 -26.51 -11.46
C PRO A 116 -1.87 -28.02 -11.21
N GLU A 117 -2.34 -28.50 -10.06
CA GLU A 117 -2.59 -29.93 -9.88
C GLU A 117 -3.68 -30.37 -10.87
N ARG A 118 -3.41 -31.50 -11.54
CA ARG A 118 -4.31 -32.15 -12.50
C ARG A 118 -5.44 -32.90 -11.79
#